data_AF-A0A6J2T5E3-F1
#
_entry.id   AF-A0A6J2T5E3-F1
#
_cell.length_a   1.000
_cell.length_b   1.000
_cell.length_c   1.000
_cell.angle_alpha   90.00
_cell.angle_beta   90.00
_cell.angle_gamma   90.00
#
_symmetry.space_group_name_H-M   'P 1'
#
loop_
_entity.id
_entity.type
_entity.pdbx_description
1 polymer ?
#
loop_
_entity_poly.entity_id
_entity_poly.type
_entity_poly.pdbx_seq_one_letter_code
_entity_poly.pdbx_strand_id
1 'polypeptide(L)'
;MIKSIIVCALFSSMLILIVISRTSNAATTVLYEFHIREANVKRNETGVLKNGNSSEPELIITGTRTSTVILQSHKPNGSSCIYKETAVYNADKNGYRVKYNYSLVPFELDTRLHATTLKIATG
;
A
#
# COMPACT_ATOMS: atom_id res chain seq x y z
N MET A 1 12.13 -4.99 59.47
CA MET A 1 11.85 -6.18 58.64
C MET A 1 10.65 -5.98 57.71
N ILE A 2 9.46 -5.64 58.22
CA ILE A 2 8.21 -5.51 57.43
C ILE A 2 8.28 -4.49 56.29
N LYS A 3 8.87 -3.31 56.50
CA LYS A 3 9.04 -2.28 55.44
C LYS A 3 9.85 -2.77 54.23
N SER A 4 10.86 -3.59 54.47
CA SER A 4 11.72 -4.12 53.40
C SER A 4 10.98 -5.15 52.53
N ILE A 5 10.09 -5.93 53.16
CA ILE A 5 9.25 -6.91 52.47
C ILE A 5 8.23 -6.20 51.57
N ILE A 6 7.62 -5.11 52.06
CA ILE A 6 6.67 -4.30 51.28
C ILE A 6 7.35 -3.65 50.07
N VAL A 7 8.56 -3.11 50.24
CA VAL A 7 9.32 -2.51 49.13
C VAL A 7 9.68 -3.56 48.07
N CYS A 8 10.14 -4.74 48.47
CA CYS A 8 10.40 -5.85 47.54
C CYS A 8 9.14 -6.29 46.78
N ALA A 9 7.99 -6.37 47.47
CA ALA A 9 6.72 -6.75 46.86
C ALA A 9 6.25 -5.71 45.82
N LEU A 10 6.37 -4.42 46.13
CA LEU A 10 6.06 -3.33 45.21
C LEU A 10 6.98 -3.33 43.98
N PHE A 11 8.28 -3.55 44.18
CA PHE A 11 9.26 -3.60 43.10
C PHE A 11 9.01 -4.79 42.17
N SER A 12 8.69 -5.96 42.75
CA SER A 12 8.28 -7.17 42.01
C SER A 12 7.00 -6.94 41.20
N SER A 13 5.97 -6.35 41.81
CA SER A 13 4.72 -5.99 41.13
C SER A 13 4.97 -5.03 39.95
N MET A 14 5.82 -4.03 40.14
CA MET A 14 6.15 -3.06 39.10
C MET A 14 6.90 -3.70 37.92
N LEU A 15 7.82 -4.63 38.20
CA LEU A 15 8.50 -5.45 37.18
C LEU A 15 7.52 -6.32 36.38
N ILE A 16 6.56 -6.96 37.05
CA ILE A 16 5.53 -7.78 36.39
C ILE A 16 4.68 -6.92 35.45
N LEU A 17 4.26 -5.73 35.89
CA LEU A 17 3.49 -4.79 35.05
C LEU A 17 4.28 -4.32 33.82
N ILE A 18 5.59 -4.08 33.96
CA ILE A 18 6.46 -3.73 32.83
C ILE A 18 6.54 -4.90 31.84
N VAL A 19 6.71 -6.14 32.32
CA VAL A 19 6.78 -7.32 31.45
C VAL A 19 5.46 -7.50 30.69
N ILE A 20 4.32 -7.39 31.36
CA ILE A 20 2.98 -7.52 30.73
C ILE A 20 2.79 -6.45 29.65
N SER A 21 3.14 -5.20 29.93
CA SER A 21 3.01 -4.09 28.95
C SER A 21 4.02 -4.16 27.80
N ARG A 22 5.12 -4.91 27.93
CA ARG A 22 6.02 -5.21 26.80
C ARG A 22 5.49 -6.35 25.90
N THR A 23 4.67 -7.24 26.45
CA THR A 23 4.10 -8.37 25.70
C THR A 23 2.84 -8.03 24.91
N SER A 24 2.24 -6.84 25.11
CA SER A 24 1.17 -6.32 24.27
C SER A 24 1.73 -5.81 22.92
N ASN A 25 2.36 -6.70 22.16
CA ASN A 25 2.62 -6.45 20.76
C ASN A 25 1.26 -6.43 20.08
N ALA A 26 0.82 -5.24 19.67
CA ALA A 26 -0.33 -5.02 18.82
C ALA A 26 -0.18 -5.84 17.53
N ALA A 27 -0.67 -7.08 17.56
CA ALA A 27 -0.63 -7.97 16.42
C ALA A 27 -1.48 -7.33 15.32
N THR A 28 -0.79 -6.92 14.25
CA THR A 28 -1.42 -6.40 13.05
C THR A 28 -1.66 -7.58 12.13
N THR A 29 -2.92 -8.01 11.98
CA THR A 29 -3.27 -9.18 11.18
C THR A 29 -3.67 -8.72 9.79
N VAL A 30 -2.93 -9.15 8.76
CA VAL A 30 -3.35 -8.93 7.36
C VAL A 30 -4.52 -9.86 7.05
N LEU A 31 -5.66 -9.30 6.65
CA LEU A 31 -6.85 -10.06 6.29
C LEU A 31 -6.81 -10.49 4.82
N TYR A 32 -6.40 -9.57 3.95
CA TYR A 32 -6.24 -9.82 2.53
C TYR A 32 -5.22 -8.88 1.92
N GLU A 33 -4.66 -9.33 0.81
CA GLU A 33 -3.84 -8.54 -0.09
C GLU A 33 -4.17 -8.95 -1.52
N PHE A 34 -4.35 -7.98 -2.40
CA PHE A 34 -4.54 -8.26 -3.82
C PHE A 34 -3.71 -7.36 -4.71
N HIS A 35 -3.26 -7.96 -5.81
CA HIS A 35 -2.51 -7.32 -6.88
C HIS A 35 -3.16 -7.66 -8.20
N ILE A 36 -3.83 -6.67 -8.79
CA ILE A 36 -4.46 -6.78 -10.10
C ILE A 36 -3.63 -5.97 -11.08
N ARG A 37 -3.23 -6.59 -12.19
CA ARG A 37 -2.54 -5.92 -13.29
C ARG A 37 -3.20 -6.31 -14.61
N GLU A 38 -3.75 -5.30 -15.26
CA GLU A 38 -4.35 -5.37 -16.59
C GLU A 38 -3.54 -4.45 -17.54
N ALA A 39 -3.85 -4.49 -18.85
CA ALA A 39 -3.09 -3.78 -19.88
C ALA A 39 -2.85 -2.29 -19.55
N ASN A 40 -3.86 -1.62 -19.00
CA ASN A 40 -3.85 -0.19 -18.73
C ASN A 40 -4.10 0.17 -17.26
N VAL A 41 -4.28 -0.84 -16.40
CA VAL A 41 -4.68 -0.64 -15.00
C VAL A 41 -3.82 -1.49 -14.08
N LYS A 42 -3.38 -0.91 -12.96
CA LYS A 42 -2.78 -1.63 -11.86
C LYS A 42 -3.54 -1.27 -10.58
N ARG A 43 -3.91 -2.26 -9.78
CA ARG A 43 -4.52 -2.06 -8.46
C ARG A 43 -3.81 -2.92 -7.44
N ASN A 44 -3.38 -2.29 -6.36
CA ASN A 44 -2.89 -2.95 -5.16
C ASN A 44 -3.80 -2.55 -4.00
N GLU A 45 -4.17 -3.48 -3.15
CA GLU A 45 -4.90 -3.18 -1.92
C GLU A 45 -4.57 -4.18 -0.83
N THR A 46 -4.61 -3.71 0.40
CA THR A 46 -4.38 -4.49 1.59
C THR A 46 -5.42 -4.10 2.64
N GLY A 47 -6.12 -5.10 3.18
CA GLY A 47 -6.98 -4.96 4.34
C GLY A 47 -6.29 -5.52 5.57
N VAL A 48 -6.21 -4.72 6.63
CA VAL A 48 -5.46 -5.05 7.84
C VAL A 48 -6.35 -4.81 9.06
N LEU A 49 -6.39 -5.79 9.95
CA LEU A 49 -6.99 -5.66 11.27
C LEU A 49 -5.91 -5.26 12.27
N LYS A 50 -6.00 -4.03 12.77
CA LYS A 50 -5.08 -3.49 13.76
C LYS A 50 -5.68 -3.63 15.15
N ASN A 51 -5.13 -4.54 15.95
CA ASN A 51 -5.45 -4.62 17.37
C ASN A 51 -4.75 -3.47 18.10
N GLY A 52 -5.48 -2.40 18.39
CA GLY A 52 -5.00 -1.29 19.21
C GLY A 52 -5.24 -1.51 20.70
N ASN A 53 -4.86 -0.53 21.53
CA ASN A 53 -5.24 -0.46 22.95
C ASN A 53 -6.74 -0.15 23.15
N SER A 54 -7.52 -0.01 22.07
CA SER A 54 -8.96 0.17 22.10
C SER A 54 -9.68 -1.16 22.37
N SER A 55 -10.88 -1.10 22.94
CA SER A 55 -11.72 -2.27 23.21
C SER A 55 -12.14 -3.03 21.95
N GLU A 56 -12.04 -2.39 20.78
CA GLU A 56 -12.39 -2.96 19.48
C GLU A 56 -11.22 -2.84 18.50
N PRO A 57 -10.98 -3.88 17.67
CA PRO A 57 -9.96 -3.85 16.63
C PRO A 57 -10.36 -2.91 15.48
N GLU A 58 -9.39 -2.19 14.93
CA GLU A 58 -9.62 -1.24 13.82
C GLU A 58 -9.33 -1.91 12.47
N LEU A 59 -10.29 -1.87 11.54
CA LEU A 59 -10.07 -2.26 10.16
C LEU A 59 -9.48 -1.08 9.37
N ILE A 60 -8.31 -1.30 8.78
CA ILE A 60 -7.62 -0.34 7.92
C ILE A 60 -7.52 -0.94 6.52
N ILE A 61 -8.08 -0.25 5.52
CA ILE A 61 -7.98 -0.64 4.11
C ILE A 61 -7.14 0.40 3.39
N THR A 62 -6.03 -0.03 2.80
CA THR A 62 -5.16 0.84 2.01
C THR A 62 -5.02 0.30 0.61
N GLY A 63 -4.90 1.18 -0.37
CA GLY A 63 -4.66 0.74 -1.73
C GLY A 63 -4.17 1.82 -2.66
N THR A 64 -3.73 1.38 -3.83
CA THR A 64 -3.27 2.22 -4.92
C THR A 64 -3.86 1.69 -6.21
N ARG A 65 -4.49 2.58 -6.98
CA ARG A 65 -4.96 2.31 -8.34
C ARG A 65 -4.24 3.23 -9.30
N THR A 66 -3.56 2.66 -10.29
CA THR A 66 -2.98 3.39 -11.42
C THR A 66 -3.75 3.04 -12.68
N SER A 67 -4.16 4.06 -13.45
CA SER A 67 -4.79 3.93 -14.75
C SER A 67 -3.98 4.69 -15.79
N THR A 68 -3.90 4.15 -17.01
CA THR A 68 -3.17 4.75 -18.12
C THR A 68 -4.04 4.78 -19.37
N VAL A 69 -4.10 5.92 -20.05
CA VAL A 69 -4.86 6.10 -21.29
C VAL A 69 -3.97 6.81 -22.31
N ILE A 70 -3.95 6.29 -23.54
CA ILE A 70 -3.28 6.96 -24.66
C ILE A 70 -4.26 7.98 -25.24
N LEU A 71 -3.89 9.26 -25.17
CA LEU A 71 -4.60 10.35 -25.81
C LEU A 71 -3.99 10.57 -27.20
N GLN A 72 -4.74 10.18 -28.23
CA GLN A 72 -4.31 10.37 -29.62
C GLN A 72 -4.47 11.83 -30.04
N SER A 73 -3.50 12.36 -30.78
CA SER A 73 -3.64 13.70 -31.36
C SER A 73 -4.58 13.68 -32.54
N HIS A 74 -5.49 14.65 -32.63
CA HIS A 74 -6.37 14.82 -33.78
C HIS A 74 -5.63 15.48 -34.98
N LYS A 75 -4.47 16.10 -34.74
CA LYS A 75 -3.68 16.74 -35.79
C LYS A 75 -2.78 15.72 -36.48
N PRO A 76 -2.63 15.78 -37.81
CA PRO A 76 -1.77 14.85 -38.56
C PRO A 76 -0.30 14.85 -38.12
N ASN A 77 0.18 15.95 -37.50
CA ASN A 77 1.54 16.07 -36.94
C ASN A 77 1.56 16.24 -35.41
N GLY A 78 0.45 15.95 -34.73
CA GLY A 78 0.39 16.14 -33.29
C GLY A 78 0.95 14.94 -32.53
N SER A 79 1.76 15.21 -31.51
CA SER A 79 2.25 14.17 -30.60
C SER A 79 1.10 13.65 -29.75
N SER A 80 0.86 12.33 -29.80
CA SER A 80 0.03 11.65 -28.82
C SER A 80 0.68 11.73 -27.44
N CYS A 81 -0.10 11.60 -26.37
CA CYS A 81 0.43 11.58 -25.02
C CYS A 81 -0.19 10.44 -24.20
N ILE A 82 0.57 9.98 -23.22
CA ILE A 82 0.11 9.04 -22.21
C ILE A 82 -0.41 9.85 -21.03
N TYR A 83 -1.71 9.77 -20.78
CA TYR A 83 -2.30 10.20 -19.53
C TYR A 83 -2.19 9.07 -18.51
N LYS A 84 -1.57 9.35 -17.36
CA LYS A 84 -1.46 8.42 -16.24
C LYS A 84 -2.06 9.06 -15.01
N GLU A 85 -3.00 8.36 -14.40
CA GLU A 85 -3.63 8.72 -13.13
C GLU A 85 -3.26 7.68 -12.07
N THR A 86 -2.95 8.12 -10.86
CA THR A 86 -2.73 7.26 -9.71
C THR A 86 -3.51 7.78 -8.51
N ALA A 87 -4.44 6.98 -8.02
CA ALA A 87 -5.20 7.21 -6.80
C ALA A 87 -4.64 6.36 -5.66
N VAL A 88 -4.26 6.99 -4.56
CA VAL A 88 -3.88 6.32 -3.31
C VAL A 88 -5.00 6.55 -2.30
N TYR A 89 -5.58 5.49 -1.76
CA TYR A 89 -6.70 5.57 -0.83
C TYR A 89 -6.40 4.89 0.49
N ASN A 90 -6.98 5.46 1.55
CA ASN A 90 -6.91 4.94 2.91
C ASN A 90 -8.30 5.06 3.55
N ALA A 91 -8.84 3.94 4.01
CA ALA A 91 -10.06 3.86 4.81
C ALA A 91 -9.66 3.40 6.22
N ASP A 92 -9.92 4.23 7.21
CA ASP A 92 -9.71 3.94 8.63
C ASP A 92 -10.85 4.55 9.46
N LYS A 93 -10.74 4.56 10.79
CA LYS A 93 -11.79 5.12 11.67
C LYS A 93 -12.11 6.60 11.42
N ASN A 94 -11.20 7.34 10.78
CA ASN A 94 -11.41 8.76 10.45
C ASN A 94 -12.06 8.93 9.08
N GLY A 95 -12.59 7.85 8.48
CA GLY A 95 -13.26 7.85 7.20
C GLY A 95 -12.33 7.58 6.01
N TYR A 96 -12.90 7.73 4.82
CA TYR A 96 -12.24 7.42 3.55
C TYR A 96 -11.51 8.66 3.00
N ARG A 97 -10.21 8.53 2.70
CA ARG A 97 -9.37 9.59 2.15
C ARG A 97 -8.67 9.11 0.88
N VAL A 98 -8.61 9.98 -0.14
CA VAL A 98 -7.98 9.68 -1.42
C VAL A 98 -7.05 10.82 -1.83
N LYS A 99 -5.88 10.46 -2.34
CA LYS A 99 -4.94 11.37 -2.99
C LYS A 99 -4.78 10.97 -4.45
N TYR A 100 -5.00 11.92 -5.36
CA TYR A 100 -4.80 11.74 -6.79
C TYR A 100 -3.50 12.39 -7.24
N ASN A 101 -2.75 11.68 -8.07
CA ASN A 101 -1.61 12.20 -8.82
C ASN A 101 -1.85 11.89 -10.30
N TYR A 102 -1.72 12.89 -11.16
CA TYR A 102 -1.81 12.71 -12.59
C TYR A 102 -0.54 13.21 -13.28
N SER A 103 -0.23 12.62 -14.43
CA SER A 103 0.90 13.00 -15.26
C SER A 103 0.56 12.79 -16.72
N LEU A 104 1.10 13.67 -17.57
CA LEU A 104 1.04 13.58 -19.03
C LEU A 104 2.48 13.41 -19.53
N VAL A 105 2.73 12.33 -20.26
CA VAL A 105 4.05 12.05 -20.83
C VAL A 105 3.90 11.95 -22.35
N PRO A 106 4.81 12.50 -23.17
CA PRO A 106 4.80 12.28 -24.61
C PRO A 106 4.76 10.78 -24.92
N PHE A 107 3.87 10.38 -25.84
CA PHE A 107 3.83 9.02 -26.33
C PHE A 107 4.82 8.88 -27.48
N GLU A 108 6.02 8.42 -27.17
CA GLU A 108 6.99 8.02 -28.18
C GLU A 108 6.64 6.61 -28.63
N LEU A 109 6.13 6.48 -29.86
CA LEU A 109 6.02 5.18 -30.50
C LEU A 109 7.45 4.73 -30.79
N ASP A 110 7.98 3.79 -30.01
CA ASP A 110 9.29 3.20 -30.27
C ASP A 110 9.20 2.43 -31.59
N THR A 111 9.50 3.13 -32.68
CA THR A 111 9.48 2.61 -34.06
C THR A 111 10.63 1.65 -34.32
N ARG A 112 11.44 1.33 -33.31
CA ARG A 112 12.59 0.42 -33.42
C ARG A 112 12.21 -0.99 -32.96
N LEU A 113 11.20 -1.59 -33.60
CA LEU A 113 11.21 -3.04 -33.73
C LEU A 113 12.38 -3.40 -34.64
N HIS A 114 13.57 -3.60 -34.06
CA HIS A 114 14.78 -3.89 -34.82
C HIS A 114 14.58 -5.24 -35.53
N ALA A 115 14.71 -5.28 -36.85
CA ALA A 115 14.49 -6.48 -37.66
C ALA A 115 15.35 -7.69 -37.22
N THR A 116 16.40 -7.46 -36.43
CA THR A 116 17.26 -8.51 -35.87
C THR A 116 16.65 -9.27 -34.69
N THR A 117 15.60 -8.76 -34.03
CA THR A 117 14.94 -9.44 -32.91
C THR A 117 13.96 -10.54 -33.38
N LEU A 118 13.67 -10.60 -34.68
CA LEU A 118 12.79 -11.61 -35.31
C LEU A 118 13.52 -12.89 -35.76
N LYS A 119 14.82 -13.04 -35.49
CA LYS A 119 15.56 -14.27 -35.80
C LYS A 119 15.83 -15.03 -34.50
N ILE A 120 14.98 -16.03 -34.23
CA ILE A 120 15.19 -17.30 -33.49
C ILE A 120 13.82 -17.74 -32.94
N ALA A 121 13.05 -18.40 -33.79
CA ALA A 121 11.96 -19.30 -33.39
C ALA A 121 11.58 -20.24 -34.56
N THR A 122 12.57 -20.83 -35.22
CA THR A 122 12.40 -22.08 -35.97
C THR A 122 13.72 -22.84 -35.87
N GLY A 123 13.68 -23.95 -35.12
CA GLY A 123 14.66 -25.02 -35.24
C GLY A 123 14.40 -25.87 -36.47
#